data_AF-A0A6M8HRH0-F1
#
_entry.id   AF-A0A6M8HRH0-F1
#
_cell.length_a   1.000
_cell.length_b   1.000
_cell.length_c   1.000
_cell.angle_alpha   90.00
_cell.angle_beta   90.00
_cell.angle_gamma   90.00
#
_symmetry.space_group_name_H-M   'P 1'
#
loop_
_entity.id
_entity.type
_entity.pdbx_description
1 polymer ?
#
loop_
_entity_poly.entity_id
_entity_poly.type
_entity_poly.pdbx_seq_one_letter_code
_entity_poly.pdbx_strand_id
1 'polypeptide(L)'
;MPVDADYLAAIGMATYCFATMEWNAVYCGEKLKPGYVNDVSTKTAGVIANEILGFAPLVSGSIKQASYQAAVSELVALVKRRNDLMHANPATIGNDQRLVRNGIALQISDINDLADDFTACSLKLNELLQHLP
;
A
#
# COMPACT_ATOMS: atom_id res chain seq x y z
N MET A 1 16.39 20.34 -9.50
CA MET A 1 15.76 20.88 -8.27
C MET A 1 16.64 20.52 -7.09
N PRO A 2 16.95 21.45 -6.18
CA PRO A 2 17.63 21.11 -4.93
C PRO A 2 16.61 20.51 -3.95
N VAL A 3 16.25 19.24 -4.15
CA VAL A 3 15.51 18.46 -3.15
C VAL A 3 16.55 17.74 -2.31
N ASP A 4 16.34 17.74 -1.00
CA ASP A 4 17.18 17.01 -0.05
C ASP A 4 17.24 15.50 -0.39
N ALA A 5 18.44 14.92 -0.33
CA ALA A 5 18.68 13.55 -0.75
C ALA A 5 18.00 12.53 0.19
N ASP A 6 18.00 12.80 1.51
CA ASP A 6 17.36 11.94 2.50
C ASP A 6 15.83 12.01 2.36
N TYR A 7 15.29 13.18 2.01
CA TYR A 7 13.88 13.34 1.68
C TYR A 7 13.45 12.50 0.46
N LEU A 8 14.25 12.53 -0.62
CA LEU A 8 13.99 11.69 -1.79
C LEU A 8 14.15 10.19 -1.48
N ALA A 9 15.14 9.83 -0.65
CA ALA A 9 15.34 8.45 -0.22
C ALA A 9 14.14 7.92 0.59
N ALA A 10 13.58 8.72 1.50
CA ALA A 10 12.38 8.39 2.25
C ALA A 10 11.18 8.13 1.32
N ILE A 11 10.93 9.01 0.35
CA ILE A 11 9.84 8.84 -0.64
C ILE A 11 10.06 7.56 -1.46
N GLY A 12 11.30 7.32 -1.91
CA GLY A 12 11.66 6.12 -2.65
C GLY A 12 11.42 4.84 -1.85
N MET A 13 11.82 4.84 -0.57
CA MET A 13 11.60 3.71 0.34
C MET A 13 10.10 3.44 0.53
N ALA A 14 9.31 4.46 0.87
CA ALA A 14 7.86 4.30 1.03
C ALA A 14 7.19 3.78 -0.25
N THR A 15 7.63 4.27 -1.42
CA THR A 15 7.13 3.80 -2.73
C THR A 15 7.46 2.33 -2.97
N TYR A 16 8.70 1.92 -2.67
CA TYR A 16 9.14 0.54 -2.82
C TYR A 16 8.41 -0.42 -1.86
N CYS A 17 8.26 -0.04 -0.59
CA CYS A 17 7.50 -0.81 0.40
C CYS A 17 6.03 -0.94 -0.01
N PHE A 18 5.41 0.13 -0.52
CA PHE A 18 4.05 0.07 -1.06
C PHE A 18 3.94 -0.93 -2.22
N ALA A 19 4.85 -0.85 -3.21
CA ALA A 19 4.83 -1.74 -4.36
C ALA A 19 4.96 -3.21 -3.93
N THR A 20 5.80 -3.49 -2.94
CA THR A 20 5.96 -4.83 -2.36
C THR A 20 4.67 -5.31 -1.69
N MET A 21 4.05 -4.46 -0.87
CA MET A 21 2.77 -4.74 -0.21
C MET A 21 1.66 -5.01 -1.23
N GLU A 22 1.54 -4.17 -2.25
CA GLU A 22 0.54 -4.31 -3.32
C GLU A 22 0.72 -5.61 -4.08
N TRP A 23 1.96 -6.00 -4.39
CA TRP A 23 2.22 -7.24 -5.11
C TRP A 23 1.87 -8.49 -4.29
N ASN A 24 2.13 -8.49 -2.98
CA ASN A 24 1.65 -9.54 -2.08
C ASN A 24 0.12 -9.63 -2.08
N ALA A 25 -0.57 -8.49 -2.07
CA ALA A 25 -2.03 -8.46 -2.19
C ALA A 25 -2.51 -9.05 -3.52
N VAL A 26 -1.88 -8.70 -4.64
CA VAL A 26 -2.18 -9.26 -5.96
C VAL A 26 -2.05 -10.77 -5.97
N TYR A 27 -0.99 -11.33 -5.37
CA TYR A 27 -0.84 -12.78 -5.27
C TYR A 27 -1.86 -13.45 -4.34
N CYS A 28 -2.29 -12.79 -3.26
CA CYS A 28 -3.43 -13.27 -2.48
C CYS A 28 -4.70 -13.34 -3.36
N GLY A 29 -4.90 -12.35 -4.23
CA GLY A 29 -5.96 -12.36 -5.24
C GLY A 29 -5.82 -13.51 -6.23
N GLU A 30 -4.62 -13.77 -6.74
CA GLU A 30 -4.33 -14.88 -7.65
C GLU A 30 -4.64 -16.25 -7.03
N LYS A 31 -4.34 -16.45 -5.75
CA LYS A 31 -4.68 -17.69 -5.03
C LYS A 31 -6.18 -17.93 -4.91
N LEU A 32 -6.94 -16.87 -4.67
CA LEU A 32 -8.39 -16.96 -4.49
C LEU A 32 -9.15 -16.98 -5.81
N LYS A 33 -8.62 -16.30 -6.83
CA LYS A 33 -9.21 -16.19 -8.16
C LYS A 33 -8.10 -16.32 -9.20
N PRO A 34 -7.80 -17.56 -9.68
CA PRO A 34 -6.77 -17.79 -10.67
C PRO A 34 -6.92 -16.92 -11.92
N GLY A 35 -5.81 -16.36 -12.40
CA GLY A 35 -5.75 -15.43 -13.52
C GLY A 35 -5.91 -13.95 -13.14
N TYR A 36 -6.15 -13.63 -11.86
CA TYR A 36 -6.25 -12.26 -11.38
C TYR A 36 -5.00 -11.42 -11.65
N VAL A 37 -3.79 -12.00 -11.58
CA VAL A 37 -2.53 -11.29 -11.86
C VAL A 37 -2.45 -10.71 -13.28
N ASN A 38 -3.20 -11.29 -14.23
CA ASN A 38 -3.26 -10.79 -15.61
C ASN A 38 -4.23 -9.61 -15.76
N ASP A 39 -5.19 -9.50 -14.85
CA ASP A 39 -6.26 -8.49 -14.85
C ASP A 39 -5.83 -7.18 -14.15
N VAL A 40 -4.77 -7.20 -13.33
CA VAL A 40 -4.38 -6.02 -12.53
C VAL A 40 -3.68 -4.91 -13.33
N SER A 41 -3.16 -5.20 -14.53
CA SER A 41 -2.32 -4.25 -15.30
C SER A 41 -3.02 -2.94 -15.66
N THR A 42 -4.35 -2.93 -15.76
CA THR A 42 -5.16 -1.75 -16.08
C THR A 42 -5.85 -1.13 -14.86
N LYS A 43 -5.59 -1.66 -13.66
CA LYS A 43 -6.31 -1.29 -12.43
C LYS A 43 -5.49 -0.34 -11.57
N THR A 44 -6.18 0.56 -10.88
CA THR A 44 -5.55 1.38 -9.85
C THR A 44 -5.40 0.57 -8.55
N ALA A 45 -4.46 0.96 -7.69
CA ALA A 45 -4.32 0.40 -6.35
C ALA A 45 -5.65 0.35 -5.57
N GLY A 46 -6.47 1.40 -5.72
CA GLY A 46 -7.78 1.47 -5.06
C GLY A 46 -8.74 0.42 -5.60
N VAL A 47 -8.76 0.17 -6.90
CA VAL A 47 -9.58 -0.90 -7.50
C VAL A 47 -9.07 -2.26 -7.03
N ILE A 48 -7.76 -2.49 -7.09
CA ILE A 48 -7.13 -3.75 -6.66
C ILE A 48 -7.49 -4.07 -5.20
N ALA A 49 -7.31 -3.11 -4.28
CA ALA A 49 -7.57 -3.33 -2.86
C ALA A 49 -9.06 -3.63 -2.57
N ASN A 50 -9.98 -2.97 -3.26
CA ASN A 50 -11.43 -3.21 -3.07
C ASN A 50 -11.86 -4.56 -3.66
N GLU A 51 -11.33 -4.96 -4.81
CA GLU A 51 -11.61 -6.27 -5.40
C GLU A 51 -11.11 -7.40 -4.50
N ILE A 52 -9.87 -7.29 -4.00
CA ILE A 52 -9.30 -8.24 -3.05
C ILE A 52 -10.15 -8.28 -1.78
N LEU A 53 -10.62 -7.15 -1.25
CA LEU A 53 -11.54 -7.15 -0.10
C LEU A 53 -12.82 -7.94 -0.40
N GLY A 54 -13.33 -7.83 -1.63
CA GLY A 54 -14.48 -8.59 -2.13
C GLY A 54 -14.25 -10.10 -2.26
N PHE A 55 -13.00 -10.59 -2.18
CA PHE A 55 -12.69 -12.02 -2.22
C PHE A 55 -12.77 -12.70 -0.86
N ALA A 56 -13.07 -11.98 0.23
CA ALA A 56 -13.24 -12.58 1.55
C ALA A 56 -14.20 -13.79 1.59
N PRO A 57 -15.32 -13.85 0.83
CA PRO A 57 -16.18 -15.04 0.77
C PRO A 57 -15.53 -16.30 0.17
N LEU A 58 -14.41 -16.15 -0.55
CA LEU A 58 -13.66 -17.27 -1.15
C LEU A 58 -12.69 -17.93 -0.17
N VAL A 59 -12.44 -17.31 0.98
CA VAL A 59 -11.54 -17.83 2.01
C VAL A 59 -12.24 -18.89 2.85
N SER A 60 -11.69 -20.11 2.88
CA SER A 60 -12.24 -21.21 3.66
C SER A 60 -11.91 -21.08 5.16
N GLY A 61 -12.94 -21.18 6.00
CA GLY A 61 -12.82 -21.16 7.46
C GLY A 61 -12.98 -19.75 8.04
N SER A 62 -13.88 -19.60 9.02
CA SER A 62 -14.28 -18.31 9.60
C SER A 62 -13.12 -17.52 10.22
N ILE A 63 -12.18 -18.21 10.89
CA ILE A 63 -11.00 -17.57 11.49
C ILE A 63 -10.07 -17.01 10.40
N LYS A 64 -9.75 -17.83 9.39
CA LYS A 64 -8.90 -17.40 8.26
C LYS A 64 -9.54 -16.25 7.49
N GLN A 65 -10.86 -16.32 7.29
CA GLN A 65 -11.63 -15.26 6.65
C GLN A 65 -11.57 -13.95 7.44
N ALA A 66 -11.69 -14.01 8.77
CA ALA A 66 -11.56 -12.82 9.62
C ALA A 66 -10.15 -12.21 9.55
N SER A 67 -9.10 -13.03 9.64
CA SER A 67 -7.70 -12.59 9.50
C SER A 67 -7.44 -11.97 8.12
N TYR A 68 -7.95 -12.59 7.06
CA TYR A 68 -7.88 -12.07 5.71
C TYR A 68 -8.56 -10.70 5.60
N GLN A 69 -9.80 -10.59 6.07
CA GLN A 69 -10.57 -9.37 5.98
C GLN A 69 -9.90 -8.23 6.78
N ALA A 70 -9.30 -8.53 7.93
CA ALA A 70 -8.54 -7.56 8.70
C ALA A 70 -7.32 -7.02 7.93
N ALA A 71 -6.47 -7.91 7.40
CA ALA A 71 -5.28 -7.51 6.65
C ALA A 71 -5.63 -6.74 5.37
N VAL A 72 -6.68 -7.13 4.65
CA VAL A 72 -7.09 -6.45 3.43
C VAL A 72 -7.80 -5.12 3.72
N SER A 73 -8.50 -4.99 4.85
CA SER A 73 -9.05 -3.69 5.28
C SER A 73 -7.93 -2.70 5.59
N GLU A 74 -6.83 -3.17 6.17
CA GLU A 74 -5.62 -2.38 6.39
C GLU A 74 -4.97 -1.96 5.06
N LEU A 75 -4.86 -2.86 4.08
CA LEU A 75 -4.44 -2.52 2.71
C LEU A 75 -5.30 -1.39 2.12
N VAL A 76 -6.62 -1.47 2.21
CA VAL A 76 -7.53 -0.43 1.70
C VAL A 76 -7.27 0.92 2.38
N ALA A 77 -7.01 0.94 3.69
CA ALA A 77 -6.65 2.16 4.41
C ALA A 77 -5.29 2.71 3.96
N LEU A 78 -4.30 1.84 3.75
CA LEU A 78 -2.95 2.21 3.34
C LEU A 78 -2.87 2.70 1.90
N VAL A 79 -3.70 2.19 0.99
CA VAL A 79 -3.83 2.74 -0.37
C VAL A 79 -4.29 4.20 -0.35
N LYS A 80 -5.16 4.59 0.58
CA LYS A 80 -5.57 6.00 0.74
C LYS A 80 -4.39 6.86 1.16
N ARG A 81 -3.59 6.40 2.12
CA ARG A 81 -2.38 7.12 2.58
C ARG A 81 -1.30 7.20 1.49
N ARG A 82 -1.14 6.14 0.70
CA ARG A 82 -0.30 6.18 -0.51
C ARG A 82 -0.78 7.25 -1.49
N ASN A 83 -2.10 7.38 -1.69
CA ASN A 83 -2.64 8.41 -2.57
C ASN A 83 -2.37 9.83 -2.03
N ASP A 84 -2.37 10.01 -0.72
CA ASP A 84 -1.99 11.30 -0.12
C ASP A 84 -0.52 11.67 -0.38
N LEU A 85 0.40 10.69 -0.32
CA LEU A 85 1.80 10.89 -0.71
C LEU A 85 1.93 11.21 -2.21
N MET A 86 1.28 10.42 -3.07
CA MET A 86 1.40 10.55 -4.54
C MET A 86 0.68 11.77 -5.12
N HIS A 87 -0.35 12.28 -4.44
CA HIS A 87 -1.09 13.48 -4.83
C HIS A 87 -0.76 14.70 -3.96
N ALA A 88 0.34 14.66 -3.22
CA ALA A 88 0.89 15.83 -2.58
C ALA A 88 1.49 16.78 -3.63
N ASN A 89 1.35 18.08 -3.41
CA ASN A 89 1.82 19.10 -4.34
C ASN A 89 3.24 19.53 -3.96
N PRO A 90 4.16 19.71 -4.92
CA PRO A 90 5.47 20.27 -4.62
C PRO A 90 5.32 21.71 -4.13
N ALA A 91 6.06 22.08 -3.09
CA ALA A 91 6.13 23.43 -2.55
C ALA A 91 7.54 23.74 -2.03
N THR A 92 7.85 25.03 -1.98
CA THR A 92 9.04 25.54 -1.30
C THR A 92 8.64 26.07 0.08
N ILE A 93 9.26 25.56 1.14
CA ILE A 93 9.01 25.95 2.52
C ILE A 93 10.32 26.43 3.12
N GLY A 94 10.47 27.74 3.31
CA GLY A 94 11.79 28.32 3.59
C GLY A 94 12.75 28.04 2.43
N ASN A 95 13.84 27.32 2.70
CA ASN A 95 14.82 26.88 1.69
C ASN A 95 14.60 25.44 1.21
N ASP A 96 13.62 24.74 1.78
CA ASP A 96 13.38 23.32 1.54
C ASP A 96 12.35 23.10 0.43
N GLN A 97 12.60 22.11 -0.44
CA GLN A 97 11.59 21.56 -1.34
C GLN A 97 10.87 20.41 -0.63
N ARG A 98 9.54 20.48 -0.52
CA ARG A 98 8.70 19.51 0.18
C ARG A 98 7.43 19.20 -0.61
N LEU A 99 6.89 18.00 -0.38
CA LEU A 99 5.53 17.65 -0.76
C LEU A 99 4.55 18.12 0.31
N VAL A 100 3.47 18.76 -0.12
CA VAL A 100 2.42 19.32 0.73
C VAL A 100 1.08 18.70 0.39
N ARG A 101 0.39 18.18 1.40
CA ARG A 101 -0.96 17.62 1.28
C ARG A 101 -1.86 18.27 2.31
N ASN A 102 -3.02 18.76 1.87
CA ASN A 102 -4.01 19.43 2.74
C ASN A 102 -3.42 20.58 3.58
N GLY A 103 -2.45 21.32 3.01
CA GLY A 103 -1.77 22.43 3.69
C GLY A 103 -0.65 22.01 4.66
N ILE A 104 -0.37 20.71 4.79
CA ILE A 104 0.67 20.18 5.69
C ILE A 104 1.83 19.64 4.87
N ALA A 105 3.05 20.05 5.23
CA ALA A 105 4.28 19.54 4.64
C ALA A 105 4.61 18.15 5.18
N LEU A 106 4.75 17.16 4.29
CA LEU A 106 5.15 15.81 4.67
C LEU A 106 6.59 15.82 5.17
N GLN A 107 6.80 15.34 6.40
CA GLN A 107 8.13 15.20 6.99
C GLN A 107 8.74 13.83 6.64
N ILE A 108 10.07 13.73 6.73
CA ILE A 108 10.78 12.45 6.56
C ILE A 108 10.22 11.38 7.52
N SER A 109 9.95 11.75 8.78
CA SER A 109 9.36 10.85 9.76
C SER A 109 8.01 10.30 9.31
N ASP A 110 7.11 11.16 8.82
CA ASP A 110 5.77 10.74 8.37
C ASP A 110 5.85 9.77 7.18
N ILE A 111 6.82 10.00 6.29
CA ILE A 111 7.06 9.15 5.12
C ILE A 111 7.68 7.81 5.54
N ASN A 112 8.58 7.80 6.51
CA ASN A 112 9.17 6.58 7.06
C ASN A 112 8.14 5.75 7.82
N ASP A 113 7.31 6.38 8.65
CA ASP A 113 6.19 5.71 9.34
C ASP A 113 5.25 5.04 8.32
N LEU A 114 4.99 5.73 7.21
CA LEU A 114 4.19 5.16 6.12
C LEU A 114 4.89 3.96 5.45
N ALA A 115 6.21 3.98 5.29
CA ALA A 115 6.98 2.84 4.77
C ALA A 115 6.94 1.63 5.73
N ASP A 116 7.03 1.88 7.03
CA ASP A 116 6.91 0.86 8.08
C ASP A 116 5.51 0.23 8.09
N ASP A 117 4.47 1.05 7.95
CA ASP A 117 3.08 0.59 7.87
C ASP A 117 2.85 -0.31 6.63
N PHE A 118 3.38 0.10 5.46
CA PHE A 118 3.34 -0.75 4.26
C PHE A 118 4.07 -2.07 4.47
N THR A 119 5.23 -2.04 5.14
CA THR A 119 6.01 -3.23 5.44
C THR A 119 5.25 -4.16 6.38
N ALA A 120 4.64 -3.63 7.44
CA ALA A 120 3.86 -4.40 8.40
C ALA A 120 2.65 -5.08 7.74
N CYS A 121 1.90 -4.36 6.89
CA CYS A 121 0.79 -4.94 6.13
C CYS A 121 1.28 -5.96 5.09
N SER A 122 2.40 -5.69 4.43
CA SER A 122 3.03 -6.62 3.48
C SER A 122 3.36 -7.96 4.12
N LEU A 123 3.90 -7.95 5.35
CA LEU A 123 4.20 -9.17 6.11
C LEU A 123 2.95 -9.98 6.41
N LYS A 124 1.85 -9.33 6.84
CA LYS A 124 0.55 -9.98 7.08
C LYS A 124 -0.01 -10.62 5.81
N LEU A 125 0.07 -9.90 4.68
CA LEU A 125 -0.40 -10.41 3.38
C LEU A 125 0.45 -11.60 2.91
N ASN A 126 1.76 -11.55 3.10
CA ASN A 126 2.65 -12.65 2.76
C ASN A 126 2.41 -13.90 3.62
N GLU A 127 2.10 -13.73 4.91
CA GLU A 127 1.68 -14.84 5.78
C GLU A 127 0.38 -15.47 5.28
N LEU A 128 -0.62 -14.65 4.93
CA LEU A 128 -1.86 -15.14 4.33
C LEU A 128 -1.61 -15.92 3.04
N LEU A 129 -0.72 -15.44 2.17
CA LEU A 129 -0.40 -16.08 0.90
C LEU A 129 0.04 -17.55 1.06
N GLN A 130 0.71 -17.88 2.16
CA GLN A 130 1.17 -19.24 2.47
C GLN A 130 0.04 -20.18 2.92
N HIS A 131 -1.13 -19.64 3.24
CA HIS A 131 -2.24 -20.37 3.86
C HIS A 131 -3.58 -20.24 3.13
N LEU A 132 -3.63 -19.38 2.11
CA LEU A 132 -4.68 -19.34 1.10
C LEU A 132 -4.60 -20.59 0.20
N PRO A 133 -5.73 -21.03 -0.39
CA PRO A 133 -5.81 -22.25 -1.17
C PRO A 133 -4.87 -22.33 -2.39
#